data_AF-A0A9W6UWF3-F1
#
_entry.id   AF-A0A9W6UWF3-F1
#
_cell.length_a   1.000
_cell.length_b   1.000
_cell.length_c   1.000
_cell.angle_alpha   90.00
_cell.angle_beta   90.00
_cell.angle_gamma   90.00
#
_symmetry.space_group_name_H-M   'P 1'
#
loop_
_entity.id
_entity.type
_entity.pdbx_description
1 polymer ?
#
loop_
_entity_poly.entity_id
_entity_poly.type
_entity_poly.pdbx_seq_one_letter_code
_entity_poly.pdbx_strand_id
1 'polypeptide(L)'
;MSRDTHSGLRCPHCQTALALVPAADNPAASVLSVPIRDETPPPVHEVLAVYAGRTRDAAVAMRGAARVRESFNRARRAAARRRAAQRAAQQRPVRSA
;
A
#
# COMPACT_ATOMS: atom_id res chain seq x y z
N MET A 1 29.24 -0.60 14.33
CA MET A 1 27.96 -0.32 13.63
C MET A 1 27.77 1.17 13.64
N SER A 2 28.34 1.88 12.66
CA SER A 2 28.30 3.34 12.58
C SER A 2 26.88 3.78 12.25
N ARG A 3 26.31 4.67 13.08
CA ARG A 3 25.03 5.33 12.79
C ARG A 3 25.32 6.45 11.80
N ASP A 4 24.93 6.28 10.54
CA ASP A 4 25.07 7.33 9.54
C ASP A 4 24.02 8.42 9.84
N THR A 5 24.44 9.44 10.58
CA THR A 5 23.67 10.66 10.80
C THR A 5 23.87 11.58 9.58
N HIS A 6 22.89 11.59 8.68
CA HIS A 6 22.97 12.43 7.49
C HIS A 6 22.68 13.90 7.84
N SER A 7 23.64 14.79 7.58
CA SER A 7 23.54 16.22 7.85
C SER A 7 22.41 16.94 7.10
N GLY A 8 21.92 16.34 6.00
CA GLY A 8 20.81 16.86 5.20
C GLY A 8 19.41 16.47 5.69
N LEU A 9 19.28 15.51 6.60
CA LEU A 9 17.98 15.06 7.11
C LEU A 9 17.76 15.64 8.51
N ARG A 10 17.10 16.80 8.57
CA ARG A 10 16.74 17.46 9.83
C ARG A 10 15.24 17.44 10.07
N CYS A 11 14.85 17.29 11.33
CA CYS A 11 13.46 17.43 11.74
C CYS A 11 12.99 18.88 11.48
N PRO A 12 11.87 19.11 10.77
CA PRO A 12 11.39 20.46 10.48
C PRO A 12 10.90 21.22 11.73
N HIS A 13 10.69 20.52 12.85
CA HIS A 13 10.18 21.12 14.08
C HIS A 13 11.28 21.59 15.04
N CYS A 14 12.35 20.80 15.20
CA CYS A 14 13.42 21.07 16.18
C CYS A 14 14.82 21.08 15.56
N GLN A 15 14.94 20.93 14.24
CA GLN A 15 16.19 20.94 13.46
C GLN A 15 17.23 19.88 13.88
N THR A 16 16.86 18.90 14.70
CA THR A 16 17.73 17.80 15.10
C THR A 16 18.06 16.90 13.92
N ALA A 17 19.31 16.43 13.83
CA ALA A 17 19.75 15.49 12.81
C ALA A 17 19.06 14.13 13.02
N LEU A 18 18.48 13.59 11.96
CA LEU A 18 17.79 12.31 11.97
C LEU A 18 18.78 11.20 11.63
N ALA A 19 18.72 10.09 12.38
CA ALA A 19 19.47 8.88 12.08
C ALA A 19 18.58 7.91 11.31
N LEU A 20 19.09 7.37 10.20
CA LEU A 20 18.41 6.30 9.48
C LEU A 20 18.68 4.98 10.21
N VAL A 21 17.62 4.28 10.57
CA VAL A 21 17.70 2.92 11.09
C VAL A 21 17.36 1.99 9.93
N PRO A 22 18.28 1.13 9.47
CA PRO A 22 17.94 0.14 8.47
C PRO A 22 16.85 -0.77 9.04
N ALA A 23 15.72 -0.86 8.35
CA ALA A 23 14.67 -1.80 8.70
C ALA A 23 15.20 -3.21 8.41
N ALA A 24 15.50 -3.96 9.48
CA ALA A 24 15.62 -5.41 9.36
C ALA A 24 14.23 -5.96 9.02
N ASP A 25 14.16 -6.83 8.02
CA ASP A 25 13.02 -7.70 7.73
C ASP A 25 11.84 -7.06 6.98
N ASN A 26 12.12 -6.63 5.74
CA ASN A 26 11.11 -6.67 4.69
C ASN A 26 11.53 -7.70 3.62
N PRO A 27 10.95 -8.91 3.58
CA PRO A 27 11.32 -9.93 2.58
C PRO A 27 10.96 -9.51 1.14
N ALA A 28 10.24 -8.40 0.96
CA ALA A 28 9.96 -7.78 -0.34
C ALA A 28 11.08 -6.86 -0.85
N ALA A 29 12.11 -6.58 -0.04
CA ALA A 29 13.23 -5.71 -0.40
C ALA A 29 14.51 -6.49 -0.75
N SER A 30 14.37 -7.72 -1.24
CA SER A 30 15.42 -8.30 -2.10
C SER A 30 15.33 -7.62 -3.47
N VAL A 31 15.62 -6.31 -3.48
CA VAL A 31 16.10 -5.67 -4.69
C VAL A 31 17.48 -6.28 -4.86
N LEU A 32 17.55 -7.34 -5.66
CA LEU A 32 18.80 -7.83 -6.21
C LEU A 32 19.57 -6.57 -6.63
N SER A 33 20.70 -6.31 -5.96
CA SER A 33 21.69 -5.37 -6.46
C SER A 33 22.08 -5.90 -7.83
N VAL A 34 21.40 -5.42 -8.86
CA VAL A 34 21.80 -5.62 -10.25
C VAL A 34 23.17 -4.95 -10.29
N PRO A 35 24.26 -5.68 -10.60
CA PRO A 35 25.54 -5.03 -10.79
C PRO A 35 25.30 -3.92 -11.81
N ILE A 36 25.70 -2.69 -11.49
CA ILE A 36 25.68 -1.58 -12.45
C ILE A 36 26.74 -1.92 -13.49
N ARG A 37 26.34 -2.75 -14.44
CA ARG A 37 27.02 -2.95 -15.69
C ARG A 37 26.83 -1.65 -16.45
N ASP A 38 27.90 -1.17 -17.07
CA ASP A 38 27.93 -0.01 -17.97
C ASP A 38 27.21 -0.36 -19.30
N GLU A 39 26.01 -0.95 -19.19
CA GLU A 39 25.20 -1.41 -20.29
C GLU A 39 24.18 -0.31 -20.56
N THR A 40 24.27 0.31 -21.74
CA THR A 40 23.29 1.29 -22.21
C THR A 40 21.89 0.69 -22.03
N PRO A 41 20.96 1.36 -21.32
CA PRO A 41 19.67 0.78 -21.04
C PRO A 41 18.97 0.45 -22.37
N PRO A 42 18.31 -0.73 -22.46
CA PRO A 42 17.68 -1.15 -23.69
C PRO A 42 16.66 -0.10 -24.12
N PRO A 43 16.57 0.19 -25.42
CA PRO A 43 15.66 1.21 -25.91
C PRO A 43 14.22 0.84 -25.55
N VAL A 44 13.42 1.86 -25.22
CA VAL A 44 12.08 1.70 -24.63
C VAL A 44 11.16 0.81 -25.48
N HIS A 45 11.33 0.81 -26.80
CA HIS A 45 10.53 -0.03 -27.70
C HIS A 45 10.78 -1.53 -27.52
N GLU A 46 12.01 -1.95 -27.19
CA GLU A 46 12.33 -3.35 -26.87
C GLU A 46 11.69 -3.76 -25.54
N VAL A 47 11.74 -2.88 -24.55
CA VAL A 47 11.06 -3.11 -23.26
C VAL A 47 9.56 -3.21 -23.48
N LEU A 48 8.96 -2.31 -24.26
CA LEU A 48 7.52 -2.35 -24.56
C LEU A 48 7.15 -3.57 -25.40
N ALA A 49 7.99 -4.05 -26.31
CA ALA A 49 7.75 -5.28 -27.08
C ALA A 49 7.61 -6.51 -26.18
N VAL A 50 8.39 -6.60 -25.09
CA VAL A 50 8.27 -7.65 -24.05
C VAL A 50 6.90 -7.63 -23.35
N TYR A 51 6.21 -6.48 -23.35
CA TYR A 51 4.86 -6.34 -22.79
C TYR A 51 3.75 -6.29 -23.85
N ALA A 52 4.06 -6.01 -25.12
CA ALA A 52 3.08 -5.76 -26.19
C ALA A 52 2.18 -6.97 -26.49
N GLY A 53 2.68 -8.19 -26.29
CA GLY A 53 1.92 -9.43 -26.46
C GLY A 53 1.26 -9.97 -25.19
N ARG A 54 1.42 -9.32 -24.03
CA ARG A 54 0.83 -9.81 -22.78
C ARG A 54 -0.66 -9.54 -22.79
N THR A 55 -1.42 -10.57 -23.12
CA THR A 55 -2.85 -10.62 -22.84
C THR A 55 -3.03 -10.51 -21.33
N ARG A 56 -3.77 -9.49 -20.89
CA ARG A 56 -4.22 -9.44 -19.49
C ARG A 56 -5.07 -10.68 -19.27
N ASP A 57 -4.62 -11.59 -18.43
CA ASP A 57 -5.36 -12.81 -18.11
C ASP A 57 -6.76 -12.41 -17.60
N ALA A 58 -7.74 -12.58 -18.49
CA ALA A 58 -9.11 -12.18 -18.24
C ALA A 58 -9.69 -12.93 -17.03
N ALA A 59 -9.26 -14.17 -16.79
CA ALA A 59 -9.69 -14.94 -15.64
C ALA A 59 -9.11 -14.37 -14.33
N VAL A 60 -7.85 -13.94 -14.32
CA VAL A 60 -7.27 -13.21 -13.18
C VAL A 60 -8.01 -11.89 -12.95
N ALA A 61 -8.27 -11.12 -14.01
CA ALA A 61 -9.00 -9.86 -13.91
C ALA A 61 -10.42 -10.06 -13.35
N MET A 62 -11.16 -11.06 -13.83
CA MET A 62 -12.49 -11.40 -13.32
C MET A 62 -12.46 -11.84 -11.86
N ARG A 63 -11.48 -12.66 -11.46
CA ARG A 63 -11.29 -13.06 -10.05
C ARG A 63 -11.00 -11.85 -9.17
N GLY A 64 -10.15 -10.94 -9.62
CA GLY A 64 -9.87 -9.67 -8.93
C GLY A 64 -11.14 -8.83 -8.76
N ALA A 65 -11.90 -8.64 -9.84
CA ALA A 65 -13.15 -7.89 -9.81
C ALA A 65 -14.20 -8.51 -8.86
N ALA A 66 -14.30 -9.85 -8.82
CA ALA A 66 -15.18 -10.55 -7.89
C ALA A 66 -14.81 -10.27 -6.42
N ARG A 67 -13.52 -10.32 -6.08
CA ARG A 67 -13.04 -10.01 -4.71
C ARG A 67 -13.33 -8.55 -4.32
N VAL A 68 -13.16 -7.61 -5.24
CA VAL A 68 -13.47 -6.18 -5.01
C VAL A 68 -14.96 -6.00 -4.74
N ARG A 69 -15.83 -6.60 -5.57
CA ARG A 69 -17.29 -6.55 -5.38
C ARG A 69 -17.71 -7.13 -4.03
N GLU A 70 -17.14 -8.28 -3.66
CA GLU A 70 -17.43 -8.92 -2.37
C GLU A 70 -17.01 -8.02 -1.20
N SER A 71 -15.80 -7.46 -1.25
CA SER A 71 -15.28 -6.53 -0.22
C SER A 71 -16.19 -5.30 -0.07
N PHE A 72 -16.57 -4.69 -1.18
CA PHE A 72 -17.47 -3.55 -1.20
C PHE A 72 -18.83 -3.88 -0.58
N ASN A 73 -19.41 -5.03 -0.94
CA ASN A 73 -20.69 -5.48 -0.38
C ASN A 73 -20.60 -5.75 1.12
N ARG A 74 -19.49 -6.33 1.60
CA ARG A 74 -19.23 -6.51 3.04
C ARG A 74 -19.15 -5.17 3.76
N ALA A 75 -18.40 -4.22 3.21
CA ALA A 75 -18.27 -2.88 3.77
C ALA A 75 -19.63 -2.15 3.85
N ARG A 76 -20.44 -2.26 2.79
CA ARG A 76 -21.79 -1.67 2.74
C ARG A 76 -22.71 -2.25 3.81
N ARG A 77 -22.69 -3.57 4.00
CA ARG A 77 -23.46 -4.26 5.06
C ARG A 77 -22.99 -3.84 6.46
N ALA A 78 -21.68 -3.74 6.69
CA ALA A 78 -21.13 -3.27 7.95
C ALA A 78 -21.54 -1.83 8.26
N ALA A 79 -21.51 -0.94 7.26
CA ALA A 79 -21.98 0.43 7.41
C ALA A 79 -23.48 0.51 7.73
N ALA A 80 -24.32 -0.31 7.08
CA ALA A 80 -25.74 -0.39 7.38
C ALA A 80 -26.00 -0.84 8.83
N ARG A 81 -25.26 -1.86 9.30
CA ARG A 81 -25.34 -2.33 10.70
C ARG A 81 -24.96 -1.24 11.70
N ARG A 82 -23.88 -0.48 11.44
CA ARG A 82 -23.48 0.65 12.30
C ARG A 82 -24.56 1.72 12.38
N ARG A 83 -25.16 2.08 11.24
CA ARG A 83 -26.27 3.06 11.21
C ARG A 83 -27.50 2.56 11.97
N ALA A 84 -27.85 1.29 11.82
CA ALA A 84 -28.96 0.68 12.56
C ALA A 84 -28.70 0.70 14.07
N ALA A 85 -27.48 0.35 14.51
CA ALA A 85 -27.09 0.41 15.92
C ALA A 85 -27.13 1.84 16.48
N GLN A 86 -26.66 2.83 15.71
CA GLN A 86 -26.74 4.24 16.11
C GLN A 86 -28.19 4.71 16.27
N ARG A 87 -29.08 4.36 15.34
CA ARG A 87 -30.50 4.68 15.45
C ARG A 87 -31.15 4.02 16.66
N ALA A 88 -30.85 2.74 16.90
CA ALA A 88 -31.35 2.03 18.07
C ALA A 88 -30.85 2.65 19.39
N ALA A 89 -29.60 3.13 19.43
CA ALA A 89 -29.05 3.82 20.58
C ALA A 89 -29.71 5.20 20.81
N GLN A 90 -29.99 5.95 19.73
CA GLN A 90 -30.69 7.24 19.80
C GLN A 90 -32.17 7.09 20.20
N GLN A 91 -32.81 5.99 19.79
CA GLN A 91 -34.20 5.69 20.10
C GLN A 91 -34.39 5.02 21.46
N ARG A 92 -33.30 4.62 22.16
CA ARG A 92 -33.43 4.20 23.56
C ARG A 92 -33.85 5.44 24.35
N PRO A 93 -35.09 5.50 24.87
CA PRO A 93 -35.44 6.59 25.76
C PRO A 93 -34.49 6.52 26.96
N VAL A 94 -33.99 7.68 27.38
CA VAL A 94 -33.40 7.81 28.71
C VAL A 94 -34.54 7.50 29.67
N ARG A 95 -34.68 6.23 30.07
CA ARG A 95 -35.47 5.86 31.25
C ARG A 95 -34.74 6.53 32.41
N SER A 96 -35.22 7.73 32.71
CA SER A 96 -35.16 8.41 34.00
C SER A 96 -35.08 7.41 35.15
N ALA A 97 -33.96 7.49 35.89
CA ALA A 97 -33.81 7.16 37.29
C ALA A 97 -32.70 8.06 37.84
#